data_AF-A0A6P7GW01-F1
#
_entry.id   AF-A0A6P7GW01-F1
#
_cell.length_a   1.000
_cell.length_b   1.000
_cell.length_c   1.000
_cell.angle_alpha   90.00
_cell.angle_beta   90.00
_cell.angle_gamma   90.00
#
_symmetry.space_group_name_H-M   'P 1'
#
loop_
_entity.id
_entity.type
_entity.pdbx_description
1 polymer ?
#
loop_
_entity_poly.entity_id
_entity_poly.type
_entity_poly.pdbx_seq_one_letter_code
_entity_poly.pdbx_strand_id
1 'polypeptide(L)'
;PENTLFTGLEVTADRLFLAMPRLRAGVPATLATIPRNTPKGSSPILRAFPDWSFHGAARGDVNCSNLISVYRMRIDSCNNLWVLDSGVLNSLDEFTRVCQPKLVVFDLFRDQILRTVYLPSGVLRPSSLLTNLVVDESIQGRCDSSFVYMTDTAAP
;
A
#
# COMPACT_ATOMS: atom_id res chain seq x y z
N PRO A 1 -13.44 -1.35 14.10
CA PRO A 1 -12.35 -2.36 14.11
C PRO A 1 -12.63 -3.56 13.19
N GLU A 2 -13.87 -4.04 13.22
CA GLU A 2 -14.47 -5.12 12.43
C GLU A 2 -14.24 -5.02 10.91
N ASN A 3 -14.08 -3.81 10.37
CA ASN A 3 -13.84 -3.57 8.95
C ASN A 3 -12.36 -3.51 8.55
N THR A 4 -11.44 -3.63 9.51
CA THR A 4 -9.99 -3.57 9.26
C THR A 4 -9.46 -4.99 9.03
N LEU A 5 -9.24 -5.32 7.76
CA LEU A 5 -8.60 -6.57 7.32
C LEU A 5 -7.25 -6.24 6.69
N PHE A 6 -6.19 -6.91 7.13
CA PHE A 6 -4.91 -6.82 6.43
C PHE A 6 -4.82 -7.87 5.31
N THR A 7 -4.35 -7.46 4.14
CA THR A 7 -4.23 -8.31 2.94
C THR A 7 -2.79 -8.53 2.50
N GLY A 8 -1.84 -7.84 3.12
CA GLY A 8 -0.40 -7.95 2.82
C GLY A 8 0.44 -7.76 4.07
N LEU A 9 1.56 -8.46 4.11
CA LEU A 9 2.55 -8.42 5.19
C LEU A 9 3.94 -8.35 4.55
N GLU A 10 4.78 -7.45 5.05
CA GLU A 10 6.22 -7.46 4.75
C GLU A 10 7.03 -7.37 6.05
N VAL A 11 8.20 -7.99 6.07
CA VAL A 11 9.00 -8.20 7.28
C VAL A 11 10.37 -7.56 7.11
N THR A 12 10.70 -6.64 8.02
CA THR A 12 12.05 -6.06 8.14
C THR A 12 12.77 -6.60 9.38
N ALA A 13 13.97 -6.12 9.66
CA ALA A 13 14.72 -6.50 10.86
C ALA A 13 14.00 -6.13 12.16
N ASP A 14 13.27 -5.01 12.18
CA ASP A 14 12.70 -4.39 13.38
C ASP A 14 11.18 -4.17 13.32
N ARG A 15 10.58 -4.17 12.12
CA ARG A 15 9.15 -3.89 11.89
C ARG A 15 8.46 -4.93 11.01
N LEU A 16 7.17 -5.11 11.24
CA LEU A 16 6.25 -5.79 10.35
C LEU A 16 5.33 -4.74 9.73
N PHE A 17 5.19 -4.73 8.41
CA PHE A 17 4.33 -3.82 7.66
C PHE A 17 3.04 -4.52 7.26
N LEU A 18 1.91 -3.84 7.35
CA LEU A 18 0.57 -4.38 7.11
C LEU A 18 -0.19 -3.51 6.11
N ALA A 19 -0.64 -4.11 5.01
CA ALA A 19 -1.56 -3.48 4.05
C ALA A 19 -2.97 -3.72 4.53
N MET A 20 -3.73 -2.66 4.74
CA MET A 20 -5.15 -2.71 5.11
C MET A 20 -5.92 -1.88 4.09
N PRO A 21 -6.25 -2.44 2.91
CA PRO A 21 -6.99 -1.70 1.91
C PRO A 21 -8.33 -1.24 2.50
N ARG A 22 -8.80 -0.06 2.06
CA ARG A 22 -10.09 0.48 2.47
C ARG A 22 -11.21 -0.26 1.73
N LEU A 23 -11.43 -1.52 2.09
CA LEU A 23 -12.44 -2.40 1.50
C LEU A 23 -13.85 -1.98 1.88
N ARG A 24 -14.02 -1.50 3.10
CA ARG A 24 -15.23 -0.94 3.70
C ARG A 24 -14.87 0.33 4.47
N ALA A 25 -15.87 1.13 4.83
CA ALA A 25 -15.68 2.32 5.65
C ALA A 25 -15.12 1.97 7.05
N GLY A 26 -14.38 2.90 7.65
CA GLY A 26 -13.86 2.78 9.01
C GLY A 26 -12.47 2.18 9.16
N VAL A 27 -11.68 2.10 8.07
CA VAL A 27 -10.25 1.72 8.10
C VAL A 27 -9.39 2.99 8.28
N PRO A 28 -8.79 3.23 9.46
CA PRO A 28 -8.13 4.51 9.75
C PRO A 28 -6.82 4.70 9.00
N ALA A 29 -5.94 3.70 9.04
CA ALA A 29 -4.67 3.68 8.31
C ALA A 29 -4.69 2.53 7.31
N THR A 30 -4.36 2.81 6.05
CA THR A 30 -4.30 1.76 5.02
C THR A 30 -2.95 1.05 4.95
N LEU A 31 -1.94 1.63 5.60
CA LEU A 31 -0.60 1.08 5.75
C LEU A 31 -0.14 1.36 7.18
N ALA A 32 0.26 0.31 7.89
CA ALA A 32 0.70 0.43 9.28
C ALA A 32 1.85 -0.52 9.58
N THR A 33 2.48 -0.30 10.74
CA THR A 33 3.56 -1.14 11.26
C THR A 33 3.29 -1.60 12.68
N ILE A 34 3.93 -2.71 13.05
CA ILE A 34 4.11 -3.16 14.43
C ILE A 34 5.57 -3.59 14.66
N PRO A 35 6.09 -3.53 15.90
CA PRO A 35 7.43 -4.02 16.19
C PRO A 35 7.55 -5.53 15.93
N ARG A 36 8.64 -5.96 15.28
CA ARG A 36 8.89 -7.39 15.02
C ARG A 36 9.13 -8.18 16.30
N ASN A 37 9.77 -7.56 17.30
CA ASN A 37 10.09 -8.20 18.58
C ASN A 37 8.91 -8.19 19.57
N THR A 38 7.68 -8.14 19.06
CA THR A 38 6.47 -8.20 19.88
C THR A 38 6.30 -9.60 20.49
N PRO A 39 6.00 -9.74 21.79
CA PRO A 39 5.80 -11.04 22.44
C PRO A 39 4.71 -11.89 21.78
N LYS A 40 4.95 -13.20 21.66
CA LYS A 40 3.94 -14.15 21.14
C LYS A 40 2.66 -14.08 21.98
N GLY A 41 1.51 -14.15 21.31
CA GLY A 41 0.19 -14.08 21.97
C GLY A 41 -0.26 -12.67 22.36
N SER A 42 0.52 -11.64 22.06
CA SER A 42 0.09 -10.25 22.26
C SER A 42 -0.54 -9.65 21.00
N SER A 43 -1.27 -8.54 21.17
CA SER A 43 -1.93 -7.79 20.11
C SER A 43 -1.42 -6.35 20.12
N PRO A 44 -0.28 -6.07 19.47
CA PRO A 44 0.32 -4.73 19.50
C PRO A 44 -0.56 -3.72 18.76
N ILE A 45 -0.51 -2.48 19.21
CA ILE A 45 -1.21 -1.37 18.55
C ILE A 45 -0.55 -1.08 17.21
N LEU A 46 -1.35 -0.98 16.15
CA LEU A 46 -0.92 -0.59 14.82
C LEU A 46 -0.48 0.88 14.79
N ARG A 47 0.68 1.15 14.19
CA ARG A 47 1.17 2.52 13.97
C ARG A 47 1.04 2.88 12.49
N ALA A 48 0.28 3.93 12.18
CA ALA A 48 0.15 4.42 10.81
C ALA A 48 1.53 4.72 10.21
N PHE A 49 1.74 4.31 8.96
CA PHE A 49 3.00 4.49 8.26
C PHE A 49 2.84 5.41 7.03
N PRO A 50 3.81 6.32 6.78
CA PRO A 50 4.89 6.68 7.70
C PRO A 50 4.36 7.42 8.94
N ASP A 51 3.25 8.16 8.79
CA ASP A 51 2.51 8.77 9.89
C ASP A 51 1.05 9.04 9.48
N TRP A 52 0.24 9.62 10.37
CA TRP A 52 -1.18 9.90 10.15
C TRP A 52 -1.49 10.90 9.03
N SER A 53 -0.55 11.77 8.66
CA SER A 53 -0.75 12.74 7.57
C SER A 53 -1.01 12.05 6.22
N PHE A 54 -0.49 10.83 6.05
CA PHE A 54 -0.69 10.02 4.84
C PHE A 54 -2.07 9.34 4.76
N HIS A 55 -2.88 9.42 5.81
CA HIS A 55 -4.14 8.67 5.93
C HIS A 55 -5.40 9.53 6.03
N GLY A 56 -5.34 10.79 5.56
CA GLY A 56 -6.46 11.74 5.56
C GLY A 56 -7.74 11.22 4.91
N ALA A 57 -7.63 10.35 3.89
CA ALA A 57 -8.77 9.79 3.19
C ALA A 57 -9.72 8.97 4.10
N ALA A 58 -9.24 8.45 5.24
CA ALA A 58 -10.11 7.80 6.23
C ALA A 58 -11.11 8.75 6.91
N ARG A 59 -10.86 10.06 6.83
CA ARG A 59 -11.72 11.13 7.37
C ARG A 59 -12.42 11.93 6.26
N GLY A 60 -12.36 11.46 5.02
CA GLY A 60 -12.89 12.17 3.85
C GLY A 60 -11.97 13.26 3.29
N ASP A 61 -10.79 13.48 3.86
CA ASP A 61 -9.78 14.40 3.32
C ASP A 61 -8.96 13.70 2.24
N VAL A 62 -9.50 13.69 1.02
CA VAL A 62 -8.89 13.01 -0.13
C VAL A 62 -7.81 13.90 -0.75
N ASN A 63 -6.56 13.54 -0.52
CA ASN A 63 -5.40 14.06 -1.25
C ASN A 63 -4.71 12.92 -1.99
N CYS A 64 -4.70 12.96 -3.33
CA CYS A 64 -4.12 11.89 -4.15
C CYS A 64 -2.60 11.74 -4.04
N SER A 65 -1.91 12.72 -3.44
CA SER A 65 -0.49 12.60 -3.07
C SER A 65 -0.27 11.68 -1.86
N ASN A 66 -1.31 11.50 -1.03
CA ASN A 66 -1.32 10.64 0.16
C ASN A 66 -1.90 9.25 -0.16
N LEU A 67 -1.93 8.34 0.81
CA LEU A 67 -2.37 6.95 0.61
C LEU A 67 -3.90 6.82 0.67
N ILE A 68 -4.48 6.21 -0.37
CA ILE A 68 -5.93 6.01 -0.49
C ILE A 68 -6.34 4.58 -0.12
N SER A 69 -5.71 3.55 -0.67
CA SER A 69 -6.08 2.17 -0.37
C SER A 69 -4.98 1.23 -0.82
N VAL A 70 -4.12 0.87 0.12
CA VAL A 70 -2.96 0.02 -0.11
C VAL A 70 -3.38 -1.44 -0.06
N TYR A 71 -3.26 -2.12 -1.19
CA TYR A 71 -3.62 -3.54 -1.33
C TYR A 71 -2.46 -4.48 -1.07
N ARG A 72 -1.28 -4.10 -1.55
CA ARG A 72 -0.07 -4.92 -1.51
C ARG A 72 1.16 -4.04 -1.36
N MET A 73 2.21 -4.63 -0.82
CA MET A 73 3.53 -4.05 -0.80
C MET A 73 4.60 -5.12 -0.99
N ARG A 74 5.83 -4.70 -1.33
CA ARG A 74 7.03 -5.53 -1.40
C ARG A 74 8.23 -4.74 -0.91
N ILE A 75 9.16 -5.42 -0.25
CA ILE A 75 10.46 -4.84 0.10
C ILE A 75 11.50 -5.37 -0.89
N ASP A 76 12.27 -4.46 -1.50
CA ASP A 76 13.38 -4.84 -2.38
C ASP A 76 14.69 -5.08 -1.62
N SER A 77 15.73 -5.53 -2.32
CA SER A 77 17.06 -5.77 -1.72
C SER A 77 17.75 -4.51 -1.18
N CYS A 78 17.25 -3.32 -1.50
CA CYS A 78 17.80 -2.03 -1.10
C CYS A 78 17.05 -1.40 0.06
N ASN A 79 16.14 -2.16 0.69
CA ASN A 79 15.31 -1.72 1.80
C ASN A 79 14.34 -0.59 1.42
N ASN A 80 13.85 -0.60 0.18
CA ASN A 80 12.74 0.25 -0.23
C ASN A 80 11.42 -0.53 -0.14
N LEU A 81 10.38 0.12 0.37
CA LEU A 81 9.03 -0.42 0.39
C LEU A 81 8.24 0.09 -0.82
N TRP A 82 7.94 -0.82 -1.73
CA TRP A 82 7.10 -0.62 -2.89
C TRP A 82 5.64 -0.85 -2.50
N VAL A 83 4.82 0.18 -2.58
CA VAL A 83 3.44 0.22 -2.10
C VAL A 83 2.48 0.43 -3.27
N LEU A 84 1.60 -0.53 -3.51
CA LEU A 84 0.53 -0.41 -4.51
C LEU A 84 -0.73 0.16 -3.86
N ASP A 85 -1.02 1.42 -4.21
CA ASP A 85 -2.24 2.12 -3.84
C ASP A 85 -3.22 2.09 -5.00
N SER A 86 -4.40 1.51 -4.78
CA SER A 86 -5.41 1.35 -5.83
C SER A 86 -6.17 2.64 -6.15
N GLY A 87 -6.14 3.64 -5.25
CA GLY A 87 -6.95 4.85 -5.41
C GLY A 87 -8.46 4.64 -5.20
N VAL A 88 -8.89 3.47 -4.71
CA VAL A 88 -10.29 3.08 -4.55
C VAL A 88 -10.68 2.99 -3.07
N LEU A 89 -11.74 3.70 -2.69
CA LEU A 89 -12.39 3.60 -1.38
C LEU A 89 -13.56 2.62 -1.43
N ASN A 90 -13.78 1.93 -0.31
CA ASN A 90 -14.89 1.01 -0.08
C ASN A 90 -15.11 0.02 -1.22
N SER A 91 -14.05 -0.63 -1.67
CA SER A 91 -14.05 -1.46 -2.88
C SER A 91 -14.95 -2.70 -2.83
N LEU A 92 -15.51 -3.06 -1.67
CA LEU A 92 -16.51 -4.12 -1.54
C LEU A 92 -17.95 -3.61 -1.43
N ASP A 93 -18.14 -2.30 -1.15
CA ASP A 93 -19.45 -1.69 -0.95
C ASP A 93 -19.79 -0.76 -2.13
N GLU A 94 -19.22 0.45 -2.17
CA GLU A 94 -19.55 1.43 -3.22
C GLU A 94 -18.56 1.47 -4.39
N PHE A 95 -17.35 0.91 -4.24
CA PHE A 95 -16.27 0.99 -5.23
C PHE A 95 -16.03 2.44 -5.73
N THR A 96 -15.66 3.34 -4.82
CA THR A 96 -15.47 4.75 -5.18
C THR A 96 -14.02 5.01 -5.60
N ARG A 97 -13.78 5.18 -6.91
CA ARG A 97 -12.48 5.64 -7.44
C ARG A 97 -12.31 7.13 -7.15
N VAL A 98 -11.40 7.48 -6.25
CA VAL A 98 -11.12 8.88 -5.89
C VAL A 98 -9.79 9.39 -6.44
N CYS A 99 -8.87 8.48 -6.75
CA CYS A 99 -7.55 8.80 -7.31
C CYS A 99 -7.14 7.79 -8.37
N GLN A 100 -6.17 8.16 -9.21
CA GLN A 100 -5.50 7.21 -10.09
C GLN A 100 -4.68 6.20 -9.27
N PRO A 101 -4.63 4.91 -9.67
CA PRO A 101 -3.74 3.94 -9.05
C PRO A 101 -2.29 4.41 -9.15
N LYS A 102 -1.53 4.20 -8.08
CA LYS A 102 -0.13 4.62 -8.01
C LYS A 102 0.73 3.60 -7.28
N LEU A 103 2.00 3.58 -7.68
CA LEU A 103 3.08 2.87 -7.00
C LEU A 103 3.89 3.90 -6.23
N VAL A 104 3.94 3.78 -4.91
CA VAL A 104 4.71 4.66 -4.03
C VAL A 104 5.90 3.87 -3.50
N VAL A 105 7.11 4.40 -3.62
CA VAL A 105 8.34 3.78 -3.14
C VAL A 105 8.84 4.58 -1.95
N PHE A 106 8.93 3.94 -0.78
CA PHE A 106 9.47 4.54 0.43
C PHE A 106 10.87 4.03 0.71
N ASP A 107 11.78 4.93 1.10
CA ASP A 107 13.04 4.60 1.75
C ASP A 107 12.75 4.22 3.20
N LEU A 108 12.98 2.96 3.59
CA LEU A 108 12.72 2.50 4.96
C LEU A 108 13.80 2.91 5.97
N PHE A 109 14.93 3.50 5.54
CA PHE A 109 15.89 4.08 6.47
C PHE A 109 15.40 5.43 7.03
N ARG A 110 14.69 6.20 6.20
CA ARG A 110 14.20 7.54 6.55
C ARG A 110 12.69 7.62 6.69
N ASP A 111 11.97 6.56 6.33
CA ASP A 111 10.51 6.50 6.22
C ASP A 111 9.94 7.62 5.32
N GLN A 112 10.62 7.90 4.22
CA GLN A 112 10.27 8.98 3.28
C GLN A 112 9.98 8.44 1.89
N ILE A 113 9.11 9.14 1.15
CA ILE A 113 8.86 8.82 -0.26
C ILE A 113 10.12 9.12 -1.06
N LEU A 114 10.62 8.11 -1.77
CA LEU A 114 11.62 8.25 -2.82
C LEU A 114 10.97 8.60 -4.16
N ARG A 115 9.85 7.94 -4.47
CA ARG A 115 9.20 8.06 -5.77
C ARG A 115 7.71 7.75 -5.68
N THR A 116 6.94 8.45 -6.51
CA THR A 116 5.55 8.09 -6.80
C THR A 116 5.39 7.96 -8.31
N VAL A 117 4.90 6.81 -8.76
CA VAL A 117 4.58 6.53 -10.16
C VAL A 117 3.08 6.38 -10.30
N TYR A 118 2.44 7.34 -10.96
CA TYR A 118 1.03 7.24 -11.31
C TYR A 118 0.88 6.38 -12.57
N LEU A 119 -0.06 5.44 -12.55
CA LEU A 119 -0.30 4.60 -13.71
C LEU A 119 -1.14 5.37 -14.74
N PRO A 120 -0.65 5.50 -15.99
CA PRO A 120 -1.34 6.28 -16.99
C PRO A 120 -2.66 5.63 -17.38
N SER A 121 -3.67 6.43 -17.69
CA SER A 121 -4.99 5.94 -18.09
C SER A 121 -4.95 4.98 -19.29
N GLY A 122 -3.98 5.15 -20.19
CA GLY A 122 -3.81 4.29 -21.37
C GLY A 122 -3.44 2.83 -21.05
N VAL A 123 -2.97 2.52 -19.84
CA VAL A 123 -2.69 1.14 -19.40
C VAL A 123 -3.77 0.59 -18.47
N LEU A 124 -4.82 1.37 -18.20
CA LEU A 124 -5.89 1.04 -17.27
C LEU A 124 -7.22 0.86 -18.02
N ARG A 125 -8.01 -0.11 -17.59
CA ARG A 125 -9.39 -0.29 -18.04
C ARG A 125 -10.32 0.49 -17.12
N PRO A 126 -11.54 0.85 -17.58
CA PRO A 126 -12.55 1.45 -16.72
C PRO A 126 -12.89 0.59 -15.49
N SER A 127 -12.71 -0.73 -15.57
CA SER A 127 -12.91 -1.65 -14.46
C SER A 127 -11.61 -2.00 -13.72
N SER A 128 -10.44 -1.42 -14.02
CA SER A 128 -9.20 -1.85 -13.36
C SER A 128 -9.24 -1.71 -11.84
N LEU A 129 -8.71 -2.74 -11.17
CA LEU A 129 -8.38 -2.77 -9.75
C LEU A 129 -7.08 -3.56 -9.59
N LEU A 130 -5.98 -2.86 -9.38
CA LEU A 130 -4.68 -3.48 -9.16
C LEU A 130 -4.54 -3.89 -7.71
N THR A 131 -4.34 -5.18 -7.46
CA THR A 131 -4.42 -5.76 -6.10
C THR A 131 -3.15 -6.47 -5.65
N ASN A 132 -2.21 -6.74 -6.56
CA ASN A 132 -0.98 -7.44 -6.24
C ASN A 132 0.19 -6.90 -7.07
N LEU A 133 1.40 -7.02 -6.53
CA LEU A 133 2.63 -6.65 -7.20
C LEU A 133 3.76 -7.62 -6.83
N VAL A 134 4.70 -7.80 -7.75
CA VAL A 134 6.00 -8.41 -7.50
C VAL A 134 7.09 -7.51 -8.06
N VAL A 135 8.21 -7.43 -7.36
CA VAL A 135 9.40 -6.69 -7.78
C VAL A 135 10.43 -7.72 -8.23
N ASP A 136 10.95 -7.55 -9.44
CA ASP A 136 11.94 -8.43 -10.04
C ASP A 136 13.25 -7.67 -10.27
N GLU A 137 14.24 -8.03 -9.46
CA GLU A 137 15.58 -7.45 -9.51
C GLU A 137 16.56 -8.30 -10.35
N SER A 138 16.09 -9.37 -11.00
CA SER A 138 16.93 -10.34 -11.71
C SER A 138 17.17 -9.99 -13.18
N ILE A 139 16.31 -9.18 -13.80
CA ILE A 139 16.34 -8.91 -15.24
C ILE A 139 17.28 -7.76 -15.60
N GLN A 140 17.05 -6.57 -15.03
CA GLN A 140 17.80 -5.35 -15.38
C GLN A 140 18.68 -4.85 -14.23
N GLY A 141 18.33 -5.16 -12.98
CA GLY A 141 19.16 -4.85 -11.82
C GLY A 141 18.33 -4.60 -10.56
N ARG A 142 19.03 -4.16 -9.52
CA ARG A 142 18.47 -3.93 -8.18
C ARG A 142 17.91 -2.52 -8.01
N CYS A 143 17.00 -2.39 -7.04
CA CYS A 143 16.27 -1.17 -6.69
C CYS A 143 15.73 -0.35 -7.87
N ASP A 144 16.40 0.73 -8.28
CA ASP A 144 15.90 1.66 -9.31
C ASP A 144 15.83 1.05 -10.71
N SER A 145 16.55 -0.06 -10.93
CA SER A 145 16.60 -0.79 -12.19
C SER A 145 15.67 -2.00 -12.24
N SER A 146 14.80 -2.15 -11.24
CA SER A 146 13.94 -3.33 -11.10
C SER A 146 12.66 -3.22 -11.92
N PHE A 147 12.14 -4.37 -12.34
CA PHE A 147 10.82 -4.45 -12.96
C PHE A 147 9.74 -4.67 -11.91
N VAL A 148 8.57 -4.09 -12.13
CA VAL A 148 7.39 -4.32 -11.29
C VAL A 148 6.28 -4.89 -12.15
N TYR A 149 5.82 -6.09 -11.78
CA TYR A 149 4.68 -6.74 -12.41
C TYR A 149 3.47 -6.63 -11.49
N MET A 150 2.35 -6.17 -12.02
CA MET A 150 1.10 -5.97 -11.28
C MET A 150 -0.04 -6.77 -11.89
N THR A 151 -0.92 -7.28 -11.04
CA THR A 151 -2.13 -8.00 -11.50
C THR A 151 -3.36 -7.12 -11.39
N ASP A 152 -4.14 -7.06 -12.45
CA ASP A 152 -5.45 -6.43 -12.49
C ASP A 152 -6.54 -7.49 -12.30
N THR A 153 -7.25 -7.45 -11.17
CA THR A 153 -8.34 -8.38 -10.90
C THR A 153 -9.68 -7.93 -11.48
N ALA A 154 -9.72 -6.73 -12.06
CA ALA A 154 -10.93 -5.98 -12.36
C ALA A 154 -11.83 -5.74 -11.12
N ALA A 155 -12.63 -4.69 -11.20
CA ALA A 155 -13.72 -4.43 -10.28
C ALA A 155 -14.80 -5.51 -10.49
N PRO A 156 -15.49 -5.93 -9.41
CA PRO A 156 -16.65 -6.81 -9.50
C PRO A 156 -17.74 -6.27 -10.43
#